data_AF-A0A0N0X8N8-F1
#
_entry.id   AF-A0A0N0X8N8-F1
#
_cell.length_a   1.000
_cell.length_b   1.000
_cell.length_c   1.000
_cell.angle_alpha   90.00
_cell.angle_beta   90.00
_cell.angle_gamma   90.00
#
_symmetry.space_group_name_H-M   'P 1'
#
loop_
_entity.id
_entity.type
_entity.pdbx_description
1 polymer ?
#
loop_
_entity_poly.entity_id
_entity_poly.type
_entity_poly.pdbx_seq_one_letter_code
_entity_poly.pdbx_strand_id
1 'polypeptide(L)'
;MTMTKEEWLTTLENDAKLSLSLLNETQINQLLSNVQKYVDLVGCSSTIKPKVVVDLDGLQVLNYALLPSLSKTQIEYVRKSLRDVKARQEDMIFWGLSSLISFSWELPNNIEEARASATYAAALNIALHQLSEIMDYNFWKEDTLLPYWVRLGWLRTTRSIPKEIMRKFGIDSVACIPVKSCVFNASSTVYRDEYYISFNYALEPILKFLNKFLLHYFSTDGSHSGPKRYARAFEEITPIILHFNRNTLANTMSAFSILYGTDVVTAVHRLTADQIDFIFMHEIGHLCHKHPQRLASLADHPDALSTRHKFEYEADSFASASLKQSGQSPSPIIVIGDNDETAHNGPLSQYIGDFNSAQLLFIYMSFIENAGKRLRDRLSDVVDFIPENHSHPSSADRLSALRNNMKIDTNEENLLIQYAESFFDKILSHMDSLEKSTLISSVKRFL
;
A
#
# COMPACT_ATOMS: atom_id res chain seq x y z
N MET A 1 -7.39 0.64 -29.88
CA MET A 1 -8.27 -0.35 -29.20
C MET A 1 -7.55 -0.85 -27.95
N THR A 2 -8.16 -0.74 -26.78
CA THR A 2 -7.67 -1.28 -25.49
C THR A 2 -8.00 -2.78 -25.38
N MET A 3 -7.61 -3.43 -24.28
CA MET A 3 -8.02 -4.82 -24.00
C MET A 3 -9.53 -4.91 -23.79
N THR A 4 -10.19 -5.88 -24.43
CA THR A 4 -11.64 -6.08 -24.31
C THR A 4 -12.00 -6.69 -22.95
N LYS A 5 -13.27 -6.57 -22.53
CA LYS A 5 -13.78 -7.22 -21.32
C LYS A 5 -13.60 -8.75 -21.37
N GLU A 6 -13.79 -9.35 -22.54
CA GLU A 6 -13.69 -10.80 -22.72
C GLU A 6 -12.23 -11.28 -22.61
N GLU A 7 -11.29 -10.56 -23.23
CA GLU A 7 -9.85 -10.81 -23.08
C GLU A 7 -9.41 -10.71 -21.62
N TRP A 8 -9.94 -9.71 -20.92
CA TRP A 8 -9.70 -9.50 -19.49
C TRP A 8 -10.18 -10.67 -18.63
N LEU A 9 -11.46 -11.04 -18.76
CA LEU A 9 -12.05 -12.14 -18.00
C LEU A 9 -11.35 -13.47 -18.29
N THR A 10 -11.05 -13.74 -19.55
CA THR A 10 -10.28 -14.93 -19.95
C THR A 10 -8.90 -14.97 -19.28
N THR A 11 -8.24 -13.82 -19.17
CA THR A 11 -6.94 -13.71 -18.47
C THR A 11 -7.10 -14.02 -16.99
N LEU A 12 -8.10 -13.43 -16.32
CA LEU A 12 -8.39 -13.69 -14.91
C LEU A 12 -8.75 -15.15 -14.64
N GLU A 13 -9.55 -15.78 -15.50
CA GLU A 13 -9.92 -17.20 -15.39
C GLU A 13 -8.69 -18.12 -15.54
N ASN A 14 -7.74 -17.75 -16.38
CA ASN A 14 -6.50 -18.51 -16.54
C ASN A 14 -5.55 -18.31 -15.35
N ASP A 15 -5.42 -17.07 -14.87
CA ASP A 15 -4.63 -16.77 -13.68
C ASP A 15 -5.24 -17.46 -12.43
N ALA A 16 -6.57 -17.56 -12.34
CA ALA A 16 -7.28 -18.26 -11.26
C ALA A 16 -6.99 -19.78 -11.23
N LYS A 17 -6.68 -20.40 -12.37
CA LYS A 17 -6.25 -21.82 -12.42
C LYS A 17 -4.83 -22.02 -11.92
N LEU A 18 -4.02 -20.95 -11.90
CA LEU A 18 -2.64 -20.94 -11.44
C LEU A 18 -2.51 -20.45 -9.99
N SER A 19 -3.53 -19.76 -9.47
CA SER A 19 -3.53 -19.21 -8.13
C SER A 19 -4.04 -20.20 -7.09
N LEU A 20 -3.59 -20.01 -5.85
CA LEU A 20 -4.04 -20.74 -4.67
C LEU A 20 -4.64 -19.74 -3.69
N SER A 21 -5.63 -20.18 -2.92
CA SER A 21 -6.13 -19.39 -1.79
C SER A 21 -5.07 -19.33 -0.69
N LEU A 22 -4.76 -18.12 -0.22
CA LEU A 22 -3.92 -17.87 0.95
C LEU A 22 -4.55 -18.50 2.20
N LEU A 23 -5.86 -18.29 2.37
CA LEU A 23 -6.69 -18.94 3.38
C LEU A 23 -7.95 -19.52 2.73
N ASN A 24 -8.33 -20.72 3.13
CA ASN A 24 -9.65 -21.26 2.81
C ASN A 24 -10.71 -20.83 3.85
N GLU A 25 -11.98 -21.09 3.56
CA GLU A 25 -13.11 -20.73 4.43
C GLU A 25 -12.95 -21.30 5.86
N THR A 26 -12.48 -22.54 6.00
CA THR A 26 -12.23 -23.16 7.31
C THR A 26 -11.17 -22.40 8.11
N GLN A 27 -10.09 -21.97 7.46
CA GLN A 27 -9.03 -21.21 8.11
C GLN A 27 -9.50 -19.80 8.51
N ILE A 28 -10.31 -19.13 7.67
CA ILE A 28 -10.92 -17.85 8.02
C ILE A 28 -11.84 -18.00 9.23
N ASN A 29 -12.71 -19.01 9.25
CA ASN A 29 -13.59 -19.29 10.37
C ASN A 29 -12.82 -19.63 11.66
N GLN A 30 -11.72 -20.37 11.56
CA GLN A 30 -10.86 -20.67 12.69
C GLN A 30 -10.17 -19.42 13.26
N LEU A 31 -9.71 -18.51 12.38
CA LEU A 31 -9.15 -17.23 12.77
C LEU A 31 -10.20 -16.40 13.51
N LEU A 32 -11.41 -16.22 12.95
CA LEU A 32 -12.49 -15.48 13.58
C LEU A 32 -12.92 -16.09 14.93
N SER A 33 -12.91 -17.43 15.04
CA SER A 33 -13.14 -18.12 16.31
C SER A 33 -12.06 -17.80 17.34
N ASN A 34 -10.78 -17.75 16.93
CA ASN A 34 -9.69 -17.37 17.82
C ASN A 34 -9.80 -15.91 18.27
N VAL A 35 -10.20 -14.99 17.37
CA VAL A 35 -10.51 -13.61 17.75
C VAL A 35 -11.59 -13.57 18.82
N GLN A 36 -12.69 -14.31 18.64
CA GLN A 36 -13.76 -14.36 19.64
C GLN A 36 -13.26 -14.89 20.99
N LYS A 37 -12.44 -15.95 21.00
CA LYS A 37 -11.84 -16.46 22.25
C LYS A 37 -11.04 -15.39 22.98
N TYR A 38 -10.23 -14.60 22.28
CA TYR A 38 -9.47 -13.50 22.89
C TYR A 38 -10.37 -12.40 23.44
N VAL A 39 -11.45 -12.05 22.73
CA VAL A 39 -12.44 -11.08 23.20
C VAL A 39 -13.14 -11.57 24.48
N ASP A 40 -13.53 -12.85 24.51
CA ASP A 40 -14.20 -13.48 25.65
C ASP A 40 -13.28 -13.52 26.88
N LEU A 41 -11.98 -13.79 26.70
CA LEU A 41 -10.98 -13.80 27.77
C LEU A 41 -10.81 -12.43 28.45
N VAL A 42 -11.02 -11.33 27.71
CA VAL A 42 -10.96 -9.96 28.24
C VAL A 42 -12.29 -9.54 28.89
N GLY A 43 -13.33 -10.39 28.82
CA GLY A 43 -14.63 -10.16 29.45
C GLY A 43 -15.50 -9.13 28.71
N CYS A 44 -15.25 -8.90 27.42
CA CYS A 44 -16.08 -8.02 26.61
C CYS A 44 -17.33 -8.75 26.11
N SER A 45 -18.47 -8.06 26.03
CA SER A 45 -19.75 -8.68 25.66
C SER A 45 -19.72 -9.32 24.27
N SER A 46 -20.14 -10.58 24.17
CA SER A 46 -20.27 -11.31 22.91
C SER A 46 -21.44 -10.85 22.03
N THR A 47 -22.26 -9.90 22.49
CA THR A 47 -23.43 -9.41 21.74
C THR A 47 -23.10 -8.30 20.74
N ILE A 48 -21.98 -7.59 20.92
CA ILE A 48 -21.57 -6.49 20.04
C ILE A 48 -20.47 -7.03 19.11
N LYS A 49 -20.78 -7.17 17.82
CA LYS A 49 -19.87 -7.79 16.85
C LYS A 49 -19.66 -6.91 15.62
N PRO A 50 -18.45 -6.92 15.03
CA PRO A 50 -18.21 -6.24 13.77
C PRO A 50 -18.87 -6.95 12.60
N LYS A 51 -19.07 -6.22 11.51
CA LYS A 51 -19.18 -6.84 10.18
C LYS A 51 -17.77 -7.21 9.71
N VAL A 52 -17.60 -8.46 9.29
CA VAL A 52 -16.33 -8.94 8.73
C VAL A 52 -16.31 -8.61 7.23
N VAL A 53 -15.25 -7.94 6.79
CA VAL A 53 -15.00 -7.66 5.38
C VAL A 53 -13.73 -8.40 4.97
N VAL A 54 -13.82 -9.16 3.89
CA VAL A 54 -12.71 -9.92 3.31
C VAL A 54 -12.33 -9.30 1.99
N ASP A 55 -11.06 -8.95 1.86
CA ASP A 55 -10.49 -8.41 0.62
C ASP A 55 -10.02 -9.54 -0.30
N LEU A 56 -10.69 -9.70 -1.43
CA LEU A 56 -10.42 -10.80 -2.34
C LEU A 56 -9.07 -10.68 -3.07
N ASP A 57 -8.53 -9.46 -3.20
CA ASP A 57 -7.24 -9.23 -3.87
C ASP A 57 -6.07 -9.82 -3.06
N GLY A 58 -6.21 -9.81 -1.72
CA GLY A 58 -5.26 -10.39 -0.78
C GLY A 58 -5.48 -11.89 -0.52
N LEU A 59 -6.59 -12.47 -1.00
CA LEU A 59 -6.96 -13.86 -0.72
C LEU A 59 -6.18 -14.85 -1.60
N GLN A 60 -5.52 -14.40 -2.66
CA GLN A 60 -4.87 -15.27 -3.64
C GLN A 60 -3.35 -15.09 -3.65
N VAL A 61 -2.65 -16.20 -3.82
CA VAL A 61 -1.21 -16.25 -4.09
C VAL A 61 -0.95 -16.97 -5.41
N LEU A 62 0.13 -16.59 -6.08
CA LEU A 62 0.47 -17.07 -7.43
C LEU A 62 1.97 -17.36 -7.53
N ASN A 63 2.31 -18.42 -8.26
CA ASN A 63 3.67 -18.64 -8.75
C ASN A 63 3.90 -17.81 -10.02
N TYR A 64 4.55 -16.66 -9.87
CA TYR A 64 4.80 -15.74 -10.99
C TYR A 64 5.65 -16.35 -12.11
N ALA A 65 6.48 -17.36 -11.82
CA ALA A 65 7.27 -18.04 -12.83
C ALA A 65 6.47 -18.99 -13.74
N LEU A 66 5.18 -19.23 -13.43
CA LEU A 66 4.26 -20.03 -14.25
C LEU A 66 3.37 -19.18 -15.15
N LEU A 67 3.50 -17.85 -15.12
CA LEU A 67 2.71 -16.96 -15.97
C LEU A 67 3.04 -17.24 -17.45
N PRO A 68 2.02 -17.49 -18.30
CA PRO A 68 2.22 -18.01 -19.66
C PRO A 68 2.90 -17.01 -20.60
N SER A 69 2.88 -15.72 -20.27
CA SER A 69 3.47 -14.66 -21.10
C SER A 69 4.97 -14.47 -20.88
N LEU A 70 5.59 -15.16 -19.91
CA LEU A 70 6.99 -14.92 -19.55
C LEU A 70 7.97 -15.65 -20.49
N SER A 71 9.02 -14.92 -20.88
CA SER A 71 10.17 -15.51 -21.58
C SER A 71 11.01 -16.40 -20.66
N LYS A 72 11.88 -17.24 -21.22
CA LYS A 72 12.83 -18.05 -20.43
C LYS A 72 13.75 -17.19 -19.57
N THR A 73 14.18 -16.04 -20.09
CA THR A 73 15.03 -15.09 -19.38
C THR A 73 14.26 -14.43 -18.23
N GLN A 74 12.99 -14.08 -18.45
CA GLN A 74 12.12 -13.57 -17.39
C GLN A 74 11.91 -14.58 -16.29
N ILE A 75 11.66 -15.84 -16.64
CA ILE A 75 11.53 -16.94 -15.67
C ILE A 75 12.82 -17.10 -14.83
N GLU A 76 13.99 -17.03 -15.47
CA GLU A 76 15.29 -17.07 -14.77
C GLU A 76 15.42 -15.91 -13.78
N TYR A 77 15.10 -14.69 -14.22
CA TYR A 77 15.16 -13.49 -13.38
C TYR A 77 14.18 -13.56 -12.21
N VAL A 78 12.92 -13.94 -12.44
CA VAL A 78 11.91 -14.13 -11.38
C VAL A 78 12.46 -15.09 -10.32
N ARG A 79 12.91 -16.28 -10.73
CA ARG A 79 13.44 -17.29 -9.81
C ARG A 79 14.67 -16.79 -9.05
N LYS A 80 15.54 -16.01 -9.69
CA LYS A 80 16.71 -15.40 -9.04
C LYS A 80 16.28 -14.38 -7.99
N SER A 81 15.37 -13.47 -8.34
CA SER A 81 14.88 -12.42 -7.44
C SER A 81 14.14 -12.98 -6.22
N LEU A 82 13.45 -14.11 -6.36
CA LEU A 82 12.77 -14.77 -5.25
C LEU A 82 13.69 -15.53 -4.30
N ARG A 83 14.90 -15.89 -4.75
CA ARG A 83 15.93 -16.52 -3.90
C ARG A 83 16.74 -15.51 -3.11
N ASP A 84 16.81 -14.25 -3.54
CA ASP A 84 17.50 -13.16 -2.83
C ASP A 84 16.60 -12.58 -1.73
N VAL A 85 16.14 -13.43 -0.80
CA VAL A 85 15.23 -13.01 0.28
C VAL A 85 16.01 -12.24 1.33
N LYS A 86 15.76 -10.93 1.43
CA LYS A 86 16.37 -10.04 2.44
C LYS A 86 15.43 -9.69 3.59
N ALA A 87 14.13 -9.98 3.45
CA ALA A 87 13.10 -9.72 4.46
C ALA A 87 12.78 -10.99 5.27
N ARG A 88 12.31 -10.81 6.51
CA ARG A 88 11.81 -11.92 7.36
C ARG A 88 10.42 -12.34 6.89
N GLN A 89 10.17 -13.64 6.81
CA GLN A 89 9.03 -14.22 6.09
C GLN A 89 7.71 -14.13 6.86
N GLU A 90 7.77 -14.28 8.18
CA GLU A 90 6.66 -14.08 9.11
C GLU A 90 6.08 -12.67 8.99
N ASP A 91 6.95 -11.68 8.79
CA ASP A 91 6.57 -10.28 8.55
C ASP A 91 5.76 -10.14 7.25
N MET A 92 6.15 -10.91 6.24
CA MET A 92 5.48 -10.91 4.95
C MET A 92 4.07 -11.47 5.02
N ILE A 93 3.93 -12.59 5.71
CA ILE A 93 2.64 -13.26 5.85
C ILE A 93 1.72 -12.40 6.71
N PHE A 94 2.23 -11.82 7.79
CA PHE A 94 1.47 -10.89 8.63
C PHE A 94 0.88 -9.74 7.81
N TRP A 95 1.68 -9.10 6.95
CA TRP A 95 1.19 -8.02 6.07
C TRP A 95 0.06 -8.48 5.16
N GLY A 96 0.23 -9.60 4.45
CA GLY A 96 -0.81 -10.15 3.58
C GLY A 96 -2.10 -10.50 4.34
N LEU A 97 -1.97 -11.07 5.53
CA LEU A 97 -3.12 -11.40 6.39
C LEU A 97 -3.83 -10.13 6.91
N SER A 98 -3.08 -9.09 7.26
CA SER A 98 -3.62 -7.81 7.76
C SER A 98 -4.34 -7.00 6.68
N SER A 99 -4.00 -7.21 5.41
CA SER A 99 -4.69 -6.58 4.28
C SER A 99 -5.93 -7.35 3.85
N LEU A 100 -6.01 -8.65 4.15
CA LEU A 100 -7.11 -9.56 3.82
C LEU A 100 -8.37 -9.35 4.67
N ILE A 101 -8.24 -9.22 6.00
CA ILE A 101 -9.40 -9.19 6.91
C ILE A 101 -9.50 -7.83 7.58
N SER A 102 -10.69 -7.23 7.50
CA SER A 102 -11.01 -5.98 8.18
C SER A 102 -12.34 -6.09 8.92
N PHE A 103 -12.46 -5.34 10.01
CA PHE A 103 -13.70 -5.19 10.74
C PHE A 103 -14.32 -3.83 10.46
N SER A 104 -15.58 -3.84 10.06
CA SER A 104 -16.43 -2.65 9.96
C SER A 104 -17.30 -2.55 11.19
N TRP A 105 -17.26 -1.40 11.84
CA TRP A 105 -18.08 -1.07 13.00
C TRP A 105 -19.11 0.00 12.66
N GLU A 106 -20.16 0.09 13.45
CA GLU A 106 -20.95 1.32 13.53
C GLU A 106 -20.25 2.29 14.48
N LEU A 107 -20.53 3.59 14.34
CA LEU A 107 -19.97 4.58 15.25
C LEU A 107 -20.49 4.30 16.68
N PRO A 108 -19.60 4.17 17.68
CA PRO A 108 -20.01 3.75 19.01
C PRO A 108 -20.85 4.83 19.69
N ASN A 109 -21.99 4.44 20.25
CA ASN A 109 -22.88 5.32 21.00
C ASN A 109 -22.60 5.32 22.51
N ASN A 110 -21.76 4.39 22.98
CA ASN A 110 -21.40 4.25 24.40
C ASN A 110 -19.98 3.69 24.56
N ILE A 111 -19.49 3.70 25.81
CA ILE A 111 -18.13 3.24 26.13
C ILE A 111 -17.94 1.74 25.96
N GLU A 112 -19.00 0.94 26.06
CA GLU A 112 -18.93 -0.51 25.93
C GLU A 112 -18.70 -0.90 24.46
N GLU A 113 -19.39 -0.25 23.53
CA GLU A 113 -19.17 -0.40 22.08
C GLU A 113 -17.77 0.06 21.66
N ALA A 114 -17.29 1.20 22.18
CA ALA A 114 -15.94 1.67 21.92
C ALA A 114 -14.85 0.73 22.49
N ARG A 115 -15.11 0.11 23.64
CA ARG A 115 -14.23 -0.93 24.20
C ARG A 115 -14.27 -2.21 23.39
N ALA A 116 -15.45 -2.61 22.92
CA ALA A 116 -15.61 -3.79 22.08
C ALA A 116 -14.81 -3.63 20.78
N SER A 117 -14.97 -2.52 20.06
CA SER A 117 -14.25 -2.30 18.80
C SER A 117 -12.73 -2.32 18.97
N ALA A 118 -12.20 -1.68 20.01
CA ALA A 118 -10.78 -1.73 20.35
C ALA A 118 -10.30 -3.14 20.74
N THR A 119 -11.10 -3.89 21.50
CA THR A 119 -10.76 -5.25 21.95
C THR A 119 -10.72 -6.21 20.76
N TYR A 120 -11.70 -6.15 19.85
CA TYR A 120 -11.70 -6.95 18.63
C TYR A 120 -10.53 -6.61 17.70
N ALA A 121 -10.17 -5.32 17.57
CA ALA A 121 -9.00 -4.91 16.77
C ALA A 121 -7.70 -5.51 17.33
N ALA A 122 -7.49 -5.42 18.65
CA ALA A 122 -6.33 -6.03 19.32
C ALA A 122 -6.33 -7.56 19.20
N ALA A 123 -7.49 -8.20 19.40
CA ALA A 123 -7.65 -9.64 19.28
C ALA A 123 -7.38 -10.14 17.85
N LEU A 124 -7.83 -9.42 16.83
CA LEU A 124 -7.51 -9.71 15.43
C LEU A 124 -6.00 -9.63 15.20
N ASN A 125 -5.35 -8.55 15.64
CA ASN A 125 -3.91 -8.39 15.49
C ASN A 125 -3.12 -9.58 16.11
N ILE A 126 -3.49 -10.00 17.33
CA ILE A 126 -2.88 -11.16 18.00
C ILE A 126 -3.12 -12.45 17.20
N ALA A 127 -4.35 -12.67 16.73
CA ALA A 127 -4.69 -13.89 16.00
C ALA A 127 -3.99 -13.96 14.63
N LEU A 128 -3.85 -12.83 13.93
CA LEU A 128 -3.10 -12.73 12.66
C LEU A 128 -1.61 -12.97 12.89
N HIS A 129 -1.04 -12.45 13.98
CA HIS A 129 0.36 -12.67 14.36
C HIS A 129 0.64 -14.17 14.55
N GLN A 130 -0.15 -14.85 15.39
CA GLN A 130 -0.01 -16.30 15.60
C GLN A 130 -0.20 -17.11 14.32
N LEU A 131 -1.16 -16.72 13.47
CA LEU A 131 -1.38 -17.39 12.20
C LEU A 131 -0.18 -17.21 11.26
N SER A 132 0.44 -16.03 11.24
CA SER A 132 1.63 -15.77 10.42
C SER A 132 2.82 -16.66 10.81
N GLU A 133 3.04 -16.87 12.11
CA GLU A 133 4.10 -17.76 12.62
C GLU A 133 3.86 -19.23 12.22
N ILE A 134 2.60 -19.69 12.24
CA ILE A 134 2.24 -21.05 11.85
C ILE A 134 2.40 -21.26 10.33
N MET A 135 2.01 -20.26 9.54
CA MET A 135 2.00 -20.33 8.07
C MET A 135 3.41 -20.28 7.47
N ASP A 136 4.35 -19.59 8.13
CA ASP A 136 5.75 -19.47 7.69
C ASP A 136 6.37 -20.82 7.33
N TYR A 137 6.19 -21.82 8.20
CA TYR A 137 6.73 -23.17 8.00
C TYR A 137 6.22 -23.87 6.72
N ASN A 138 4.99 -23.58 6.28
CA ASN A 138 4.38 -24.20 5.11
C ASN A 138 4.70 -23.43 3.81
N PHE A 139 4.77 -22.10 3.89
CA PHE A 139 5.17 -21.26 2.75
C PHE A 139 6.64 -21.48 2.37
N TRP A 140 7.47 -22.00 3.29
CA TRP A 140 8.87 -22.34 3.09
C TRP A 140 9.16 -23.38 1.99
N LYS A 141 8.19 -24.24 1.64
CA LYS A 141 8.40 -25.31 0.66
C LYS A 141 8.09 -24.91 -0.78
N GLU A 142 7.36 -23.81 -0.97
CA GLU A 142 6.91 -23.35 -2.27
C GLU A 142 7.55 -21.98 -2.57
N ASP A 143 8.86 -21.98 -2.86
CA ASP A 143 9.79 -20.87 -3.16
C ASP A 143 9.30 -19.78 -4.16
N THR A 144 8.04 -19.84 -4.56
CA THR A 144 7.48 -19.13 -5.69
C THR A 144 6.13 -18.46 -5.44
N LEU A 145 5.40 -18.80 -4.37
CA LEU A 145 4.08 -18.22 -4.13
C LEU A 145 4.19 -16.82 -3.54
N LEU A 146 3.56 -15.86 -4.20
CA LEU A 146 3.52 -14.46 -3.80
C LEU A 146 2.11 -13.89 -3.97
N PRO A 147 1.78 -12.78 -3.28
CA PRO A 147 0.46 -12.17 -3.38
C PRO A 147 0.05 -11.86 -4.83
N TYR A 148 -1.21 -12.18 -5.16
CA TYR A 148 -1.77 -11.98 -6.50
C TYR A 148 -2.03 -10.51 -6.83
N TRP A 149 -2.14 -9.63 -5.82
CA TRP A 149 -2.46 -8.22 -6.01
C TRP A 149 -1.53 -7.50 -7.01
N VAL A 150 -0.24 -7.87 -7.11
CA VAL A 150 0.69 -7.27 -8.08
C VAL A 150 0.26 -7.59 -9.52
N ARG A 151 -0.07 -8.86 -9.79
CA ARG A 151 -0.59 -9.29 -11.09
C ARG A 151 -1.92 -8.61 -11.39
N LEU A 152 -2.83 -8.55 -10.43
CA LEU A 152 -4.12 -7.89 -10.59
C LEU A 152 -3.99 -6.38 -10.86
N GLY A 153 -3.13 -5.68 -10.13
CA GLY A 153 -2.86 -4.25 -10.33
C GLY A 153 -2.20 -3.96 -11.68
N TRP A 154 -1.25 -4.79 -12.12
CA TRP A 154 -0.65 -4.70 -13.46
C TRP A 154 -1.72 -4.83 -14.55
N LEU A 155 -2.54 -5.86 -14.40
CA LEU A 155 -3.65 -6.15 -15.30
C LEU A 155 -4.63 -4.94 -15.31
N ARG A 156 -5.00 -4.40 -14.15
CA ARG A 156 -5.97 -3.29 -14.02
C ARG A 156 -5.45 -2.04 -14.70
N THR A 157 -4.18 -1.70 -14.46
CA THR A 157 -3.51 -0.55 -15.04
C THR A 157 -3.40 -0.70 -16.57
N THR A 158 -2.88 -1.83 -17.05
CA THR A 158 -2.61 -2.02 -18.49
C THR A 158 -3.87 -2.15 -19.34
N ARG A 159 -5.00 -2.58 -18.77
CA ARG A 159 -6.29 -2.61 -19.47
C ARG A 159 -6.71 -1.24 -20.03
N SER A 160 -6.31 -0.15 -19.36
CA SER A 160 -6.64 1.22 -19.78
C SER A 160 -5.73 1.73 -20.91
N ILE A 161 -4.61 1.06 -21.19
CA ILE A 161 -3.61 1.50 -22.17
C ILE A 161 -3.96 0.96 -23.57
N PRO A 162 -3.97 1.80 -24.62
CA PRO A 162 -4.21 1.33 -25.98
C PRO A 162 -3.15 0.30 -26.43
N LYS A 163 -3.56 -0.79 -27.10
CA LYS A 163 -2.65 -1.85 -27.57
C LYS A 163 -1.52 -1.33 -28.48
N GLU A 164 -1.77 -0.28 -29.25
CA GLU A 164 -0.75 0.37 -30.09
C GLU A 164 0.34 1.03 -29.24
N ILE A 165 -0.05 1.72 -28.15
CA ILE A 165 0.89 2.31 -27.19
C ILE A 165 1.66 1.20 -26.47
N MET A 166 0.97 0.13 -26.04
CA MET A 166 1.63 -1.01 -25.41
C MET A 166 2.75 -1.59 -26.29
N ARG A 167 2.45 -1.88 -27.56
CA ARG A 167 3.44 -2.41 -28.52
C ARG A 167 4.56 -1.43 -28.82
N LYS A 168 4.23 -0.14 -29.00
CA LYS A 168 5.20 0.91 -29.32
C LYS A 168 6.28 1.04 -28.24
N PHE A 169 5.88 0.95 -26.97
CA PHE A 169 6.78 1.09 -25.83
C PHE A 169 7.21 -0.25 -25.22
N GLY A 170 6.79 -1.39 -25.80
CA GLY A 170 7.12 -2.73 -25.32
C GLY A 170 6.50 -3.10 -23.96
N ILE A 171 5.42 -2.43 -23.54
CA ILE A 171 4.74 -2.64 -22.26
C ILE A 171 4.18 -4.08 -22.17
N ASP A 172 3.73 -4.63 -23.30
CA ASP A 172 3.23 -6.00 -23.42
C ASP A 172 4.29 -7.07 -23.16
N SER A 173 5.57 -6.72 -23.25
CA SER A 173 6.70 -7.61 -22.97
C SER A 173 7.26 -7.49 -21.55
N VAL A 174 6.73 -6.60 -20.72
CA VAL A 174 7.24 -6.33 -19.37
C VAL A 174 6.85 -7.45 -18.40
N ALA A 175 7.83 -7.96 -17.66
CA ALA A 175 7.57 -8.84 -16.52
C ALA A 175 7.34 -8.02 -15.25
N CYS A 176 6.11 -8.02 -14.75
CA CYS A 176 5.78 -7.45 -13.45
C CYS A 176 5.86 -8.52 -12.37
N ILE A 177 6.68 -8.30 -11.34
CA ILE A 177 6.94 -9.29 -10.28
C ILE A 177 6.91 -8.67 -8.87
N PRO A 178 6.38 -9.39 -7.86
CA PRO A 178 6.61 -9.08 -6.47
C PRO A 178 8.05 -9.45 -6.09
N VAL A 179 8.67 -8.64 -5.22
CA VAL A 179 10.00 -8.91 -4.65
C VAL A 179 9.96 -8.86 -3.14
N LYS A 180 10.77 -9.72 -2.51
CA LYS A 180 10.91 -9.81 -1.04
C LYS A 180 11.99 -8.83 -0.57
N SER A 181 11.60 -7.59 -0.36
CA SER A 181 12.49 -6.49 0.04
C SER A 181 12.11 -5.94 1.41
N CYS A 182 13.10 -5.50 2.20
CA CYS A 182 12.86 -4.68 3.39
C CYS A 182 12.68 -3.19 3.06
N VAL A 183 12.89 -2.81 1.80
CA VAL A 183 12.70 -1.43 1.30
C VAL A 183 11.34 -1.33 0.63
N PHE A 184 10.55 -0.35 1.03
CA PHE A 184 9.24 -0.08 0.47
C PHE A 184 9.34 0.66 -0.86
N ASN A 185 9.39 -0.08 -1.96
CA ASN A 185 9.54 0.52 -3.28
C ASN A 185 8.84 -0.27 -4.38
N ALA A 186 8.62 0.43 -5.49
CA ALA A 186 8.56 -0.18 -6.80
C ALA A 186 9.83 0.22 -7.56
N SER A 187 10.22 -0.56 -8.56
CA SER A 187 11.39 -0.23 -9.38
C SER A 187 11.29 -0.82 -10.78
N SER A 188 11.67 0.00 -11.75
CA SER A 188 11.86 -0.40 -13.14
C SER A 188 13.32 -0.75 -13.42
N THR A 189 13.56 -1.94 -13.98
CA THR A 189 14.91 -2.42 -14.30
C THR A 189 14.95 -3.13 -15.65
N VAL A 190 16.17 -3.32 -16.15
CA VAL A 190 16.47 -4.00 -17.41
C VAL A 190 17.46 -5.12 -17.11
N TYR A 191 17.10 -6.34 -17.50
CA TYR A 191 17.97 -7.51 -17.37
C TYR A 191 18.03 -8.25 -18.69
N ARG A 192 19.24 -8.36 -19.27
CA ARG A 192 19.49 -8.96 -20.59
C ARG A 192 18.52 -8.46 -21.66
N ASP A 193 18.40 -7.13 -21.77
CA ASP A 193 17.54 -6.41 -22.72
C ASP A 193 16.02 -6.60 -22.55
N GLU A 194 15.58 -7.26 -21.48
CA GLU A 194 14.16 -7.36 -21.12
C GLU A 194 13.82 -6.45 -19.95
N TYR A 195 12.59 -5.94 -19.96
CA TYR A 195 12.09 -5.00 -18.96
C TYR A 195 11.34 -5.70 -17.83
N TYR A 196 11.59 -5.21 -16.62
CA TYR A 196 10.98 -5.72 -15.40
C TYR A 196 10.48 -4.55 -14.57
N ILE A 197 9.29 -4.71 -13.99
CA ILE A 197 8.85 -3.87 -12.89
C ILE A 197 8.75 -4.76 -11.67
N SER A 198 9.46 -4.38 -10.61
CA SER A 198 9.47 -5.08 -9.34
C SER A 198 8.71 -4.27 -8.30
N PHE A 199 7.83 -4.92 -7.55
CA PHE A 199 7.06 -4.30 -6.46
C PHE A 199 7.39 -4.99 -5.16
N ASN A 200 7.68 -4.24 -4.10
CA ASN A 200 7.67 -4.83 -2.77
C ASN A 200 6.26 -5.40 -2.50
N TYR A 201 6.16 -6.68 -2.16
CA TYR A 201 4.88 -7.32 -1.89
C TYR A 201 4.11 -6.67 -0.72
N ALA A 202 4.82 -6.01 0.21
CA ALA A 202 4.24 -5.28 1.34
C ALA A 202 3.69 -3.89 0.96
N LEU A 203 3.87 -3.47 -0.30
CA LEU A 203 3.42 -2.16 -0.80
C LEU A 203 1.93 -1.91 -0.55
N GLU A 204 1.07 -2.80 -1.07
CA GLU A 204 -0.38 -2.70 -0.89
C GLU A 204 -0.79 -2.78 0.60
N PRO A 205 -0.31 -3.75 1.41
CA PRO A 205 -0.70 -3.84 2.81
C PRO A 205 -0.39 -2.59 3.65
N ILE A 206 0.79 -1.99 3.47
CA ILE A 206 1.18 -0.78 4.21
C ILE A 206 0.37 0.42 3.74
N LEU A 207 0.13 0.58 2.43
CA LEU A 207 -0.75 1.65 1.93
C LEU A 207 -2.17 1.51 2.49
N LYS A 208 -2.68 0.27 2.52
CA LYS A 208 -3.97 -0.02 3.15
C LYS A 208 -3.95 0.34 4.64
N PHE A 209 -2.90 0.00 5.38
CA PHE A 209 -2.75 0.41 6.77
C PHE A 209 -2.76 1.94 6.93
N LEU A 210 -2.00 2.67 6.12
CA LEU A 210 -1.96 4.13 6.15
C LEU A 210 -3.33 4.75 5.85
N ASN A 211 -4.07 4.20 4.89
CA ASN A 211 -5.44 4.62 4.57
C ASN A 211 -6.41 4.29 5.72
N LYS A 212 -6.30 3.11 6.34
CA LYS A 212 -7.07 2.73 7.54
C LYS A 212 -6.81 3.70 8.69
N PHE A 213 -5.54 4.02 8.93
CA PHE A 213 -5.10 4.96 9.94
C PHE A 213 -5.69 6.35 9.70
N LEU A 214 -5.49 6.91 8.50
CA LEU A 214 -6.03 8.22 8.16
C LEU A 214 -7.55 8.26 8.32
N LEU A 215 -8.28 7.28 7.79
CA LEU A 215 -9.74 7.27 7.81
C LEU A 215 -10.35 6.97 9.19
N HIS A 216 -9.67 6.17 10.03
CA HIS A 216 -10.03 6.04 11.45
C HIS A 216 -10.01 7.40 12.15
N TYR A 217 -8.91 8.14 11.97
CA TYR A 217 -8.77 9.45 12.57
C TYR A 217 -9.74 10.45 11.91
N PHE A 218 -9.88 10.47 10.60
CA PHE A 218 -10.82 11.35 9.90
C PHE A 218 -12.27 11.17 10.38
N SER A 219 -12.76 9.93 10.47
CA SER A 219 -14.13 9.61 10.92
C SER A 219 -14.39 9.90 12.40
N THR A 220 -13.34 9.99 13.21
CA THR A 220 -13.43 10.28 14.65
C THR A 220 -13.05 11.71 15.00
N ASP A 221 -12.88 12.59 14.01
CA ASP A 221 -12.53 13.98 14.24
C ASP A 221 -13.61 14.69 15.06
N GLY A 222 -13.19 15.54 16.00
CA GLY A 222 -14.07 16.16 16.98
C GLY A 222 -14.38 15.29 18.21
N SER A 223 -15.65 14.92 18.41
CA SER A 223 -16.19 14.47 19.71
C SER A 223 -15.66 13.11 20.21
N HIS A 224 -15.15 12.25 19.32
CA HIS A 224 -14.73 10.88 19.66
C HIS A 224 -13.21 10.73 19.85
N SER A 225 -12.44 11.78 19.56
CA SER A 225 -10.97 11.70 19.57
C SER A 225 -10.37 11.81 20.97
N GLY A 226 -10.99 12.59 21.85
CA GLY A 226 -10.44 12.96 23.15
C GLY A 226 -9.09 13.71 23.09
N PRO A 227 -8.57 14.15 24.24
CA PRO A 227 -7.38 15.02 24.32
C PRO A 227 -6.07 14.32 23.95
N LYS A 228 -6.01 12.98 24.02
CA LYS A 228 -4.81 12.18 23.72
C LYS A 228 -4.70 11.75 22.25
N ARG A 229 -5.50 12.33 21.36
CA ARG A 229 -5.59 11.96 19.94
C ARG A 229 -4.21 11.83 19.27
N TYR A 230 -3.41 12.89 19.30
CA TYR A 230 -2.10 12.92 18.63
C TYR A 230 -1.06 12.02 19.30
N ALA A 231 -1.15 11.84 20.62
CA ALA A 231 -0.31 10.88 21.33
C ALA A 231 -0.62 9.44 20.89
N ARG A 232 -1.91 9.06 20.83
CA ARG A 232 -2.32 7.74 20.32
C ARG A 232 -1.94 7.54 18.86
N ALA A 233 -2.17 8.56 18.03
CA ALA A 233 -1.81 8.52 16.61
C ALA A 233 -0.31 8.33 16.41
N PHE A 234 0.52 9.08 17.15
CA PHE A 234 1.98 8.93 17.14
C PHE A 234 2.39 7.52 17.56
N GLU A 235 1.85 7.04 18.67
CA GLU A 235 2.11 5.71 19.20
C GLU A 235 1.79 4.59 18.20
N GLU A 236 0.67 4.72 17.49
CA GLU A 236 0.16 3.75 16.53
C GLU A 236 0.92 3.76 15.20
N ILE A 237 1.37 4.94 14.73
CA ILE A 237 2.12 5.07 13.46
C ILE A 237 3.64 4.86 13.64
N THR A 238 4.15 4.91 14.87
CA THR A 238 5.59 4.73 15.18
C THR A 238 6.18 3.45 14.60
N PRO A 239 5.54 2.27 14.69
CA PRO A 239 6.07 1.04 14.07
C PRO A 239 6.29 1.17 12.57
N ILE A 240 5.41 1.87 11.84
CA ILE A 240 5.60 2.16 10.41
C ILE A 240 6.82 3.04 10.22
N ILE A 241 6.94 4.14 10.96
CA ILE A 241 8.11 5.03 10.85
C ILE A 241 9.41 4.23 11.08
N LEU A 242 9.44 3.35 12.07
CA LEU A 242 10.59 2.50 12.38
C LEU A 242 10.81 1.40 11.35
N HIS A 243 9.76 0.84 10.75
CA HIS A 243 9.89 -0.14 9.67
C HIS A 243 10.72 0.44 8.52
N PHE A 244 10.38 1.65 8.07
CA PHE A 244 11.07 2.33 6.97
C PHE A 244 12.46 2.87 7.33
N ASN A 245 12.69 3.22 8.60
CA ASN A 245 13.93 3.88 9.03
C ASN A 245 14.90 2.96 9.79
N ARG A 246 14.50 1.74 10.14
CA ARG A 246 15.30 0.77 10.93
C ARG A 246 15.11 -0.69 10.52
N ASN A 247 14.23 -1.01 9.57
CA ASN A 247 13.83 -2.39 9.26
C ASN A 247 13.23 -3.11 10.49
N THR A 248 12.47 -2.40 11.33
CA THR A 248 11.70 -3.01 12.42
C THR A 248 10.62 -3.95 11.87
N LEU A 249 10.38 -5.06 12.56
CA LEU A 249 9.32 -6.02 12.21
C LEU A 249 7.93 -5.38 12.28
N ALA A 250 7.11 -5.58 11.26
CA ALA A 250 5.71 -5.18 11.27
C ALA A 250 4.81 -6.04 12.17
N ASN A 251 5.25 -7.23 12.56
CA ASN A 251 4.55 -8.01 13.58
C ASN A 251 4.55 -7.33 14.98
N THR A 252 5.36 -6.28 15.17
CA THR A 252 5.35 -5.41 16.37
C THR A 252 4.30 -4.30 16.31
N MET A 253 3.51 -4.24 15.24
CA MET A 253 2.48 -3.21 15.06
C MET A 253 1.36 -3.35 16.09
N SER A 254 1.06 -2.23 16.75
CA SER A 254 -0.13 -2.08 17.59
C SER A 254 -1.30 -1.62 16.70
N ALA A 255 -2.15 -2.52 16.24
CA ALA A 255 -3.33 -2.10 15.47
C ALA A 255 -4.44 -1.59 16.41
N PHE A 256 -4.73 -0.28 16.37
CA PHE A 256 -5.91 0.31 17.02
C PHE A 256 -6.83 1.09 16.05
N SER A 257 -6.49 1.12 14.76
CA SER A 257 -7.29 1.76 13.73
C SER A 257 -8.58 0.98 13.52
N ILE A 258 -9.70 1.60 13.88
CA ILE A 258 -11.05 1.05 13.76
C ILE A 258 -11.77 1.75 12.61
N LEU A 259 -12.36 0.97 11.71
CA LEU A 259 -13.13 1.51 10.59
C LEU A 259 -14.61 1.57 10.97
N TYR A 260 -15.20 2.76 10.87
CA TYR A 260 -16.61 3.01 11.16
C TYR A 260 -17.37 3.21 9.84
N GLY A 261 -18.25 2.28 9.49
CA GLY A 261 -18.98 2.25 8.23
C GLY A 261 -18.35 1.34 7.17
N THR A 262 -19.19 0.60 6.46
CA THR A 262 -18.75 -0.28 5.36
C THR A 262 -18.24 0.52 4.16
N ASP A 263 -18.83 1.69 3.94
CA ASP A 263 -18.38 2.69 2.97
C ASP A 263 -16.94 3.15 3.25
N VAL A 264 -16.57 3.33 4.52
CA VAL A 264 -15.19 3.65 4.91
C VAL A 264 -14.23 2.50 4.62
N VAL A 265 -14.65 1.25 4.84
CA VAL A 265 -13.84 0.08 4.45
C VAL A 265 -13.65 0.02 2.94
N THR A 266 -14.70 0.28 2.16
CA THR A 266 -14.63 0.37 0.70
C THR A 266 -13.72 1.52 0.25
N ALA A 267 -13.78 2.67 0.92
CA ALA A 267 -12.91 3.82 0.63
C ALA A 267 -11.44 3.50 0.89
N VAL A 268 -11.10 2.79 1.98
CA VAL A 268 -9.75 2.29 2.23
C VAL A 268 -9.25 1.46 1.04
N HIS A 269 -10.04 0.49 0.58
CA HIS A 269 -9.66 -0.38 -0.54
C HIS A 269 -9.47 0.43 -1.82
N ARG A 270 -10.43 1.32 -2.15
CA ARG A 270 -10.37 2.16 -3.34
C ARG A 270 -9.14 3.07 -3.36
N LEU A 271 -8.90 3.83 -2.28
CA LEU A 271 -7.72 4.69 -2.16
C LEU A 271 -6.43 3.91 -2.38
N THR A 272 -6.34 2.71 -1.79
CA THR A 272 -5.18 1.83 -1.94
C THR A 272 -5.02 1.36 -3.40
N ALA A 273 -6.10 0.93 -4.05
CA ALA A 273 -6.08 0.50 -5.45
C ALA A 273 -5.64 1.63 -6.39
N ASP A 274 -6.18 2.84 -6.21
CA ASP A 274 -5.84 4.02 -7.00
C ASP A 274 -4.37 4.43 -6.81
N GLN A 275 -3.86 4.35 -5.58
CA GLN A 275 -2.44 4.59 -5.28
C GLN A 275 -1.53 3.55 -5.95
N ILE A 276 -1.90 2.28 -5.90
CA ILE A 276 -1.16 1.21 -6.59
C ILE A 276 -1.16 1.44 -8.10
N ASP A 277 -2.29 1.84 -8.69
CA ASP A 277 -2.39 2.13 -10.13
C ASP A 277 -1.52 3.34 -10.53
N PHE A 278 -1.46 4.38 -9.69
CA PHE A 278 -0.54 5.49 -9.89
C PHE A 278 0.92 5.03 -9.90
N ILE A 279 1.32 4.18 -8.95
CA ILE A 279 2.69 3.64 -8.87
C ILE A 279 2.99 2.77 -10.10
N PHE A 280 2.05 1.92 -10.53
CA PHE A 280 2.20 1.16 -11.77
C PHE A 280 2.44 2.06 -12.98
N MET A 281 1.64 3.12 -13.12
CA MET A 281 1.78 4.05 -14.23
C MET A 281 3.08 4.85 -14.17
N HIS A 282 3.53 5.20 -12.96
CA HIS A 282 4.83 5.83 -12.72
C HIS A 282 5.98 4.94 -13.22
N GLU A 283 5.97 3.64 -12.86
CA GLU A 283 6.98 2.69 -13.33
C GLU A 283 6.91 2.46 -14.85
N ILE A 284 5.71 2.38 -15.43
CA ILE A 284 5.54 2.35 -16.90
C ILE A 284 6.12 3.61 -17.54
N GLY A 285 6.01 4.77 -16.89
CA GLY A 285 6.67 6.01 -17.30
C GLY A 285 8.19 5.86 -17.38
N HIS A 286 8.82 5.30 -16.35
CA HIS A 286 10.26 5.01 -16.38
C HIS A 286 10.66 4.15 -17.58
N LEU A 287 9.86 3.14 -17.93
CA LEU A 287 10.09 2.28 -19.09
C LEU A 287 9.91 3.02 -20.41
N CYS A 288 8.79 3.73 -20.60
CA CYS A 288 8.48 4.47 -21.81
C CYS A 288 9.58 5.49 -22.16
N HIS A 289 10.16 6.12 -21.13
CA HIS A 289 11.22 7.12 -21.25
C HIS A 289 12.65 6.55 -21.15
N LYS A 290 12.78 5.22 -21.07
CA LYS A 290 14.05 4.47 -21.00
C LYS A 290 14.97 4.96 -19.88
N HIS A 291 14.39 5.36 -18.74
CA HIS A 291 15.14 5.87 -17.59
C HIS A 291 16.20 4.87 -17.09
N PRO A 292 15.92 3.56 -16.95
CA PRO A 292 16.93 2.60 -16.48
C PRO A 292 18.19 2.55 -17.37
N GLN A 293 18.03 2.50 -18.70
CA GLN A 293 19.17 2.51 -19.62
C GLN A 293 19.94 3.83 -19.58
N ARG A 294 19.23 4.96 -19.53
CA ARG A 294 19.84 6.30 -19.47
C ARG A 294 20.62 6.48 -18.16
N LEU A 295 20.10 6.00 -17.03
CA LEU A 295 20.83 6.03 -15.76
C LEU A 295 22.07 5.13 -15.78
N ALA A 296 21.98 3.93 -16.37
CA ALA A 296 23.14 3.04 -16.49
C ALA A 296 24.29 3.68 -17.27
N SER A 297 23.98 4.48 -18.29
CA SER A 297 25.00 5.23 -19.06
C SER A 297 25.63 6.41 -18.30
N LEU A 298 25.09 6.77 -17.13
CA LEU A 298 25.51 7.93 -16.33
C LEU A 298 26.12 7.53 -14.98
N ALA A 299 26.42 6.25 -14.75
CA ALA A 299 26.79 5.73 -13.42
C ALA A 299 27.95 6.49 -12.73
N ASP A 300 28.91 7.00 -13.50
CA ASP A 300 30.08 7.74 -13.00
C ASP A 300 30.02 9.26 -13.29
N HIS A 301 28.89 9.79 -13.76
CA HIS A 301 28.77 11.19 -14.13
C HIS A 301 28.42 12.08 -12.92
N PRO A 302 29.04 13.27 -12.75
CA PRO A 302 28.74 14.20 -11.65
C PRO A 302 27.25 14.58 -11.53
N ASP A 303 26.55 14.65 -12.67
CA ASP A 303 25.11 14.98 -12.74
C ASP A 303 24.17 13.77 -12.61
N ALA A 304 24.67 12.57 -12.25
CA ALA A 304 23.83 11.37 -12.16
C ALA A 304 22.65 11.56 -11.19
N LEU A 305 22.89 12.23 -10.05
CA LEU A 305 21.85 12.47 -9.04
C LEU A 305 20.79 13.46 -9.53
N SER A 306 21.21 14.61 -10.07
CA SER A 306 20.28 15.63 -10.58
C SER A 306 19.47 15.10 -11.77
N THR A 307 20.05 14.22 -12.58
CA THR A 307 19.36 13.53 -13.68
C THR A 307 18.35 12.51 -13.17
N ARG A 308 18.70 11.72 -12.14
CA ARG A 308 17.76 10.80 -11.49
C ARG A 308 16.54 11.56 -10.95
N HIS A 309 16.75 12.72 -10.32
CA HIS A 309 15.65 13.57 -9.85
C HIS A 309 14.73 13.99 -11.00
N LYS A 310 15.28 14.42 -12.15
CA LYS A 310 14.49 14.75 -13.34
C LYS A 310 13.67 13.56 -13.85
N PHE A 311 14.21 12.35 -13.79
CA PHE A 311 13.51 11.14 -14.22
C PHE A 311 12.31 10.81 -13.34
N GLU A 312 12.40 11.03 -12.02
CA GLU A 312 11.26 10.88 -11.11
C GLU A 312 10.14 11.86 -11.46
N TYR A 313 10.46 13.14 -11.68
CA TYR A 313 9.45 14.14 -12.09
C TYR A 313 8.83 13.83 -13.45
N GLU A 314 9.62 13.31 -14.40
CA GLU A 314 9.15 12.89 -15.72
C GLU A 314 8.17 11.69 -15.60
N ALA A 315 8.50 10.71 -14.76
CA ALA A 315 7.63 9.56 -14.49
C ALA A 315 6.33 9.94 -13.74
N ASP A 316 6.40 10.83 -12.75
CA ASP A 316 5.21 11.37 -12.06
C ASP A 316 4.29 12.12 -13.02
N SER A 317 4.88 12.93 -13.90
CA SER A 317 4.14 13.67 -14.92
C SER A 317 3.46 12.73 -15.92
N PHE A 318 4.14 11.64 -16.29
CA PHE A 318 3.58 10.59 -17.14
C PHE A 318 2.38 9.90 -16.47
N ALA A 319 2.52 9.52 -15.19
CA ALA A 319 1.45 8.89 -14.42
C ALA A 319 0.23 9.80 -14.30
N SER A 320 0.44 11.06 -13.91
CA SER A 320 -0.61 12.07 -13.80
C SER A 320 -1.33 12.33 -15.12
N ALA A 321 -0.58 12.48 -16.22
CA ALA A 321 -1.16 12.70 -17.54
C ALA A 321 -1.99 11.50 -18.01
N SER A 322 -1.56 10.28 -17.68
CA SER A 322 -2.27 9.05 -18.02
C SER A 322 -3.60 8.93 -17.27
N LEU A 323 -3.63 9.28 -15.98
CA LEU A 323 -4.88 9.38 -15.20
C LEU A 323 -5.84 10.41 -15.79
N LYS A 324 -5.32 11.55 -16.28
CA LYS A 324 -6.15 12.58 -16.93
C LYS A 324 -6.81 12.06 -18.18
N GLN A 325 -6.06 11.30 -18.98
CA GLN A 325 -6.56 10.75 -20.23
C GLN A 325 -7.57 9.62 -20.00
N SER A 326 -7.35 8.77 -18.99
CA SER A 326 -8.29 7.71 -18.62
C SER A 326 -9.61 8.28 -18.09
N GLY A 327 -9.56 9.33 -17.28
CA GLY A 327 -10.74 10.07 -16.82
C GLY A 327 -11.32 11.08 -17.82
N GLN A 328 -10.85 11.09 -19.06
CA GLN A 328 -11.56 11.76 -20.18
C GLN A 328 -12.21 10.74 -21.13
N SER A 329 -11.90 9.46 -20.95
CA SER A 329 -12.48 8.36 -21.71
C SER A 329 -13.54 7.68 -20.83
N PRO A 330 -14.68 7.23 -21.36
CA PRO A 330 -15.61 6.42 -20.59
C PRO A 330 -14.91 5.12 -20.18
N SER A 331 -14.49 5.05 -18.92
CA SER A 331 -13.89 3.85 -18.34
C SER A 331 -14.99 2.79 -18.18
N PRO A 332 -14.83 1.57 -18.74
CA PRO A 332 -15.70 0.45 -18.42
C PRO A 332 -15.22 -0.16 -17.09
N ILE A 333 -15.32 0.61 -15.99
CA ILE A 333 -15.24 0.03 -14.66
C ILE A 333 -16.47 -0.86 -14.53
N ILE A 334 -16.22 -2.15 -14.42
CA ILE A 334 -17.24 -3.13 -14.09
C ILE A 334 -16.97 -3.44 -12.63
N VAL A 335 -17.74 -2.80 -11.75
CA VAL A 335 -17.86 -3.24 -10.37
C VAL A 335 -18.58 -4.58 -10.43
N ILE A 336 -17.86 -5.68 -10.31
CA ILE A 336 -18.49 -6.99 -10.14
C ILE A 336 -18.94 -7.03 -8.68
N GLY A 337 -20.17 -6.64 -8.39
CA GLY A 337 -20.73 -6.81 -7.04
C GLY A 337 -21.80 -5.81 -6.58
N ASP A 338 -22.07 -4.72 -7.29
CA ASP A 338 -23.14 -3.78 -6.90
C ASP A 338 -24.19 -3.66 -8.00
N ASN A 339 -25.46 -3.62 -7.57
CA ASN A 339 -26.56 -3.17 -8.41
C ASN A 339 -26.21 -1.81 -9.04
N ASP A 340 -26.62 -1.62 -10.29
CA ASP A 340 -26.36 -0.53 -11.25
C ASP A 340 -26.51 0.94 -10.77
N GLU A 341 -26.66 1.24 -9.47
CA GLU A 341 -27.02 2.57 -8.97
C GLU A 341 -25.84 3.49 -8.59
N THR A 342 -24.60 3.01 -8.50
CA THR A 342 -23.43 3.88 -8.21
C THR A 342 -22.69 4.39 -9.46
N ALA A 343 -23.17 4.05 -10.66
CA ALA A 343 -22.53 4.35 -11.94
C ALA A 343 -22.74 5.80 -12.45
N HIS A 344 -22.78 6.82 -11.57
CA HIS A 344 -23.06 8.22 -11.96
C HIS A 344 -21.98 9.24 -11.55
N ASN A 345 -20.75 8.82 -11.33
CA ASN A 345 -19.62 9.76 -11.26
C ASN A 345 -18.98 9.86 -12.64
N GLY A 346 -19.18 10.99 -13.33
CA GLY A 346 -18.64 11.22 -14.66
C GLY A 346 -17.10 11.14 -14.70
N PRO A 347 -16.49 11.04 -15.90
CA PRO A 347 -15.05 10.83 -16.07
C PRO A 347 -14.15 11.80 -15.28
N LEU A 348 -14.59 13.05 -15.12
CA LEU A 348 -13.90 14.07 -14.31
C LEU A 348 -13.87 13.75 -12.81
N SER A 349 -14.96 13.22 -12.25
CA SER A 349 -15.04 12.86 -10.82
C SER A 349 -14.14 11.67 -10.49
N GLN A 350 -14.06 10.70 -11.41
CA GLN A 350 -13.13 9.57 -11.29
C GLN A 350 -11.68 10.08 -11.26
N TYR A 351 -11.29 10.90 -12.23
CA TYR A 351 -9.95 11.48 -12.29
C TYR A 351 -9.57 12.30 -11.05
N ILE A 352 -10.49 13.11 -10.53
CA ILE A 352 -10.28 13.85 -9.28
C ILE A 352 -10.05 12.88 -8.12
N GLY A 353 -10.80 11.79 -8.04
CA GLY A 353 -10.59 10.71 -7.07
C GLY A 353 -9.17 10.13 -7.16
N ASP A 354 -8.80 9.64 -8.34
CA ASP A 354 -7.49 9.01 -8.59
C ASP A 354 -6.33 9.97 -8.27
N PHE A 355 -6.49 11.25 -8.62
CA PHE A 355 -5.51 12.29 -8.30
C PHE A 355 -5.38 12.54 -6.81
N ASN A 356 -6.49 12.60 -6.08
CA ASN A 356 -6.46 12.78 -4.62
C ASN A 356 -5.80 11.58 -3.93
N SER A 357 -6.05 10.36 -4.43
CA SER A 357 -5.36 9.15 -3.97
C SER A 357 -3.84 9.27 -4.16
N ALA A 358 -3.38 9.76 -5.32
CA ALA A 358 -1.96 10.03 -5.59
C ALA A 358 -1.38 11.13 -4.68
N GLN A 359 -2.13 12.19 -4.38
CA GLN A 359 -1.69 13.21 -3.41
C GLN A 359 -1.48 12.60 -2.01
N LEU A 360 -2.41 11.75 -1.54
CA LEU A 360 -2.27 11.06 -0.26
C LEU A 360 -1.01 10.19 -0.20
N LEU A 361 -0.65 9.53 -1.30
CA LEU A 361 0.60 8.75 -1.37
C LEU A 361 1.81 9.61 -1.02
N PHE A 362 1.96 10.78 -1.67
CA PHE A 362 3.07 11.68 -1.39
C PHE A 362 3.00 12.31 0.00
N ILE A 363 1.80 12.58 0.54
CA ILE A 363 1.62 13.07 1.91
C ILE A 363 2.12 12.02 2.91
N TYR A 364 1.76 10.75 2.72
CA TYR A 364 2.24 9.67 3.59
C TYR A 364 3.76 9.51 3.52
N MET A 365 4.33 9.48 2.31
CA MET A 365 5.78 9.36 2.13
C MET A 365 6.50 10.54 2.77
N SER A 366 6.03 11.77 2.55
CA SER A 366 6.57 12.99 3.16
C SER A 366 6.50 12.92 4.69
N PHE A 367 5.38 12.47 5.27
CA PHE A 367 5.26 12.29 6.71
C PHE A 367 6.29 11.28 7.25
N ILE A 368 6.44 10.12 6.61
CA ILE A 368 7.38 9.07 7.04
C ILE A 368 8.83 9.55 6.94
N GLU A 369 9.21 10.22 5.85
CA GLU A 369 10.53 10.86 5.66
C GLU A 369 10.83 11.86 6.79
N ASN A 370 9.87 12.76 7.04
CA ASN A 370 9.97 13.82 8.03
C ASN A 370 9.99 13.31 9.47
N ALA A 371 9.21 12.28 9.78
CA ALA A 371 9.21 11.64 11.08
C ALA A 371 10.51 10.87 11.32
N GLY A 372 10.98 10.12 10.32
CA GLY A 372 12.23 9.38 10.34
C GLY A 372 13.43 10.28 10.58
N LYS A 373 13.51 11.42 9.87
CA LYS A 373 14.54 12.43 10.07
C LYS A 373 14.57 12.97 11.50
N ARG A 374 13.42 13.41 12.03
CA ARG A 374 13.33 13.92 13.41
C ARG A 374 13.71 12.87 14.45
N LEU A 375 13.30 11.62 14.29
CA LEU A 375 13.71 10.52 15.19
C LEU A 375 15.23 10.33 15.15
N ARG A 376 15.81 10.27 13.96
CA ARG A 376 17.25 10.14 13.76
C ARG A 376 18.02 11.28 14.42
N ASP A 377 17.65 12.53 14.14
CA ASP A 377 18.33 13.72 14.68
C ASP A 377 18.35 13.72 16.22
N ARG A 378 17.30 13.17 16.84
CA ARG A 378 17.14 13.20 18.30
C ARG A 378 17.64 11.95 19.01
N LEU A 379 17.67 10.80 18.33
CA LEU A 379 17.87 9.48 18.94
C LEU A 379 19.04 8.67 18.36
N SER A 380 19.81 9.17 17.40
CA SER A 380 20.92 8.41 16.77
C SER A 380 22.03 7.98 17.75
N ASP A 381 22.08 8.57 18.95
CA ASP A 381 23.01 8.17 20.02
C ASP A 381 22.55 6.92 20.81
N VAL A 382 21.28 6.50 20.65
CA VAL A 382 20.66 5.41 21.42
C VAL A 382 19.92 4.37 20.58
N VAL A 383 19.58 4.70 19.33
CA VAL A 383 18.86 3.82 18.40
C VAL A 383 19.56 3.91 17.05
N ASP A 384 19.90 2.74 16.48
CA ASP A 384 20.48 2.67 15.14
C ASP A 384 19.40 2.90 14.08
N PHE A 385 19.62 3.85 13.18
CA PHE A 385 18.77 4.13 12.02
C PHE A 385 19.53 3.91 10.71
N ILE A 386 18.83 3.44 9.67
CA ILE A 386 19.36 3.29 8.31
C ILE A 386 19.71 4.67 7.77
N PRO A 387 20.92 4.96 7.26
CA PRO A 387 21.30 6.27 6.74
C PRO A 387 20.29 6.85 5.75
N GLU A 388 20.15 8.18 5.73
CA GLU A 388 19.26 8.86 4.79
C GLU A 388 19.72 8.63 3.35
N ASN A 389 18.81 8.17 2.50
CA ASN A 389 19.09 7.92 1.10
C ASN A 389 18.51 9.06 0.24
N HIS A 390 19.38 9.97 -0.19
CA HIS A 390 18.99 11.09 -1.06
C HIS A 390 18.97 10.68 -2.54
N SER A 391 18.72 9.42 -2.89
CA SER A 391 18.70 8.98 -4.29
C SER A 391 17.49 9.50 -5.08
N HIS A 392 16.44 9.99 -4.42
CA HIS A 392 15.26 10.55 -5.06
C HIS A 392 14.98 11.96 -4.50
N PRO A 393 14.24 12.82 -5.24
CA PRO A 393 13.74 14.07 -4.69
C PRO A 393 12.83 13.79 -3.49
N SER A 394 12.69 14.77 -2.59
CA SER A 394 11.78 14.63 -1.45
C SER A 394 10.33 14.42 -1.91
N SER A 395 9.55 13.68 -1.13
CA SER A 395 8.15 13.44 -1.46
C SER A 395 7.33 14.73 -1.46
N ALA A 396 7.71 15.72 -0.65
CA ALA A 396 7.12 17.06 -0.65
C ALA A 396 7.38 17.83 -1.96
N ASP A 397 8.61 17.78 -2.49
CA ASP A 397 8.95 18.41 -3.77
C ASP A 397 8.20 17.75 -4.94
N ARG A 398 8.08 16.42 -4.91
CA ARG A 398 7.31 15.65 -5.91
C ARG A 398 5.82 16.01 -5.86
N LEU A 399 5.22 16.13 -4.68
CA LEU A 399 3.84 16.59 -4.52
C LEU A 399 3.64 18.02 -5.05
N SER A 400 4.58 18.93 -4.77
CA SER A 400 4.53 20.30 -5.28
C SER A 400 4.58 20.32 -6.82
N ALA A 401 5.50 19.57 -7.42
CA ALA A 401 5.58 19.43 -8.88
C ALA A 401 4.30 18.83 -9.48
N LEU A 402 3.77 17.78 -8.86
CA LEU A 402 2.51 17.14 -9.25
C LEU A 402 1.35 18.14 -9.24
N ARG A 403 1.19 18.92 -8.17
CA ARG A 403 0.16 19.99 -8.06
C ARG A 403 0.35 21.08 -9.11
N ASN A 404 1.58 21.53 -9.35
CA ASN A 404 1.87 22.57 -10.35
C ASN A 404 1.55 22.12 -11.79
N ASN A 405 1.78 20.85 -12.11
CA ASN A 405 1.44 20.28 -13.41
C ASN A 405 -0.08 20.20 -13.63
N MET A 406 -0.84 20.15 -12.54
CA MET A 406 -2.28 20.08 -12.53
C MET A 406 -2.87 21.49 -12.55
N LYS A 407 -3.08 22.02 -13.75
CA LYS A 407 -3.87 23.25 -13.98
C LYS A 407 -5.38 23.04 -13.72
N ILE A 408 -5.74 22.27 -12.70
CA ILE A 408 -7.12 22.16 -12.25
C ILE A 408 -7.30 23.23 -11.19
N ASP A 409 -8.32 24.04 -11.37
CA ASP A 409 -8.76 25.00 -10.37
C ASP A 409 -9.40 24.18 -9.23
N THR A 410 -8.57 23.60 -8.36
CA THR A 410 -8.99 22.74 -7.23
C THR A 410 -9.60 23.57 -6.09
N ASN A 411 -10.31 24.65 -6.41
CA ASN A 411 -11.02 25.47 -5.42
C ASN A 411 -12.14 24.69 -4.71
N GLU A 412 -12.51 23.50 -5.22
CA GLU A 412 -13.15 22.48 -4.38
C GLU A 412 -12.09 21.78 -3.54
N GLU A 413 -11.84 22.36 -2.37
CA GLU A 413 -10.99 21.84 -1.31
C GLU A 413 -11.37 20.38 -0.96
N ASN A 414 -10.50 19.41 -1.29
CA ASN A 414 -10.71 18.04 -0.81
C ASN A 414 -10.42 17.99 0.69
N LEU A 415 -11.49 17.88 1.48
CA LEU A 415 -11.44 17.83 2.95
C LEU A 415 -10.49 16.74 3.49
N LEU A 416 -10.39 15.58 2.83
CA LEU A 416 -9.51 14.50 3.29
C LEU A 416 -8.03 14.86 3.08
N ILE A 417 -7.68 15.55 1.98
CA ILE A 417 -6.31 16.00 1.71
C ILE A 417 -5.87 17.06 2.72
N GLN A 418 -6.69 18.10 2.91
CA GLN A 418 -6.42 19.13 3.90
C GLN A 418 -6.31 18.56 5.31
N TYR A 419 -7.22 17.64 5.63
CA TYR A 419 -7.19 16.94 6.88
C TYR A 419 -5.89 16.16 7.06
N ALA A 420 -5.47 15.38 6.07
CA ALA A 420 -4.24 14.59 6.12
C ALA A 420 -3.01 15.47 6.39
N GLU A 421 -2.84 16.55 5.64
CA GLU A 421 -1.74 17.52 5.83
C GLU A 421 -1.76 18.08 7.26
N SER A 422 -2.90 18.61 7.71
CA SER A 422 -3.02 19.17 9.07
C SER A 422 -2.81 18.12 10.16
N PHE A 423 -3.31 16.90 9.96
CA PHE A 423 -3.25 15.81 10.93
C PHE A 423 -1.82 15.32 11.12
N PHE A 424 -1.10 15.05 10.04
CA PHE A 424 0.29 14.61 10.10
C PHE A 424 1.22 15.69 10.67
N ASP A 425 1.01 16.96 10.32
CA ASP A 425 1.76 18.08 10.92
C ASP A 425 1.57 18.17 12.44
N LYS A 426 0.35 17.89 12.94
CA LYS A 426 0.08 17.86 14.38
C LYS A 426 0.70 16.64 15.07
N ILE A 427 0.81 15.49 14.38
CA ILE A 427 1.56 14.33 14.90
C ILE A 427 3.04 14.68 15.02
N LEU A 428 3.64 15.29 13.99
CA LEU A 428 5.04 15.73 14.01
C LEU A 428 5.27 16.77 15.13
N SER A 429 4.38 17.74 15.27
CA SER A 429 4.43 18.74 16.34
C SER A 429 4.34 18.11 17.73
N HIS A 430 3.48 17.09 17.90
CA HIS A 430 3.40 16.34 19.14
C HIS A 430 4.73 15.63 19.43
N MET A 431 5.30 14.93 18.45
CA MET A 431 6.60 14.27 18.60
C MET A 431 7.72 15.26 18.98
N ASP A 432 7.75 16.44 18.37
CA ASP A 432 8.72 17.50 18.69
C ASP A 432 8.56 18.02 20.12
N SER A 433 7.33 18.03 20.65
CA SER A 433 7.05 18.43 22.04
C SER A 433 7.47 17.40 23.11
N LEU A 434 7.68 16.13 22.75
CA LEU A 434 8.04 15.08 23.71
C LEU A 434 9.47 15.27 24.23
N GLU A 435 9.70 15.03 25.52
CA GLU A 435 11.06 14.92 26.06
C GLU A 435 11.80 13.70 25.47
N LYS A 436 13.13 13.78 25.38
CA LYS A 436 13.95 12.71 24.78
C LYS A 436 13.73 11.35 25.47
N SER A 437 13.62 11.31 26.80
CA SER A 437 13.34 10.10 27.58
C SER A 437 12.00 9.44 27.22
N THR A 438 10.95 10.25 27.06
CA THR A 438 9.62 9.81 26.64
C THR A 438 9.66 9.28 25.21
N LEU A 439 10.31 10.01 24.31
CA LEU A 439 10.46 9.60 22.91
C LEU A 439 11.21 8.26 22.78
N ILE A 440 12.29 8.08 23.56
CA ILE A 440 13.02 6.81 23.65
C ILE A 440 12.08 5.69 24.11
N SER A 441 11.25 5.94 25.12
CA SER A 441 10.33 4.93 25.66
C SER A 441 9.27 4.52 24.63
N SER A 442 8.74 5.48 23.87
CA SER A 442 7.78 5.24 22.78
C SER A 442 8.38 4.44 21.63
N VAL A 443 9.67 4.61 21.34
CA VAL A 443 10.37 3.88 20.27
C VAL A 443 10.84 2.50 20.74
N LYS A 444 11.49 2.42 21.91
CA LYS A 444 12.10 1.18 22.42
C LYS A 444 11.12 0.03 22.64
N ARG A 445 9.83 0.31 22.87
CA ARG A 445 8.81 -0.74 23.00
C ARG A 445 8.60 -1.55 21.71
N PHE A 446 9.10 -1.08 20.57
CA PHE A 446 9.00 -1.72 19.26
C PHE A 446 10.35 -2.22 18.74
N LEU A 447 11.42 -2.11 19.53
CA LEU A 447 12.75 -2.62 19.20
C LEU A 447 13.00 -3.92 19.95
#